data_AF-A0A432XPJ4-F1
#
_entry.id   AF-A0A432XPJ4-F1
#
_cell.length_a   1.000
_cell.length_b   1.000
_cell.length_c   1.000
_cell.angle_alpha   90.00
_cell.angle_beta   90.00
_cell.angle_gamma   90.00
#
_symmetry.space_group_name_H-M   'P 1'
#
loop_
_entity.id
_entity.type
_entity.pdbx_description
1 polymer ?
#
loop_
_entity_poly.entity_id
_entity_poly.type
_entity_poly.pdbx_seq_one_letter_code
_entity_poly.pdbx_strand_id
1 'polypeptide(L)'
;MKKSFQSLIASVVVSASMTLSVAAQAHENHQHKVEMLPGLDQQQIRLADIEPLIRRVKRSEVITTKQVGESYQGRPIYRFSVGNGDTVVLMWSQMHGDESTATPALFDLMHKIEKDATWREHWADKITLHMIPMVNPDGAELAQRYNVQGIDVNRDARALQTPEGRVLMAQGRELKPDFGFNLHDQSRYYEVGNTGKPATISLLAPAFNHAKDINDKRHRAMQLIGDMKAVGDRIIPGHMGRYNDTFAPRAFGDNFSAMGISTILIESGAFPNDPNRQKARAVNVAMLIEAIDSIAGEHYAEQTLEPYHSIPMNNSNSFKDVILEQVLVRDSGHEYRVDIGINRSSDARQNGYIREVGDLSVFPAFDRYDTNEYVYQAGKAYELPASGEALALSHHEYLDLLKQGYTHFVGADAMLNVRTHLPVLVNPRDVPGSRPQQRQNATFLLNKQGEVALAVLAGVVIQLQ
;
A
#
# COMPACT_ATOMS: atom_id res chain seq x y z
N MET A 1 2.60 43.10 -66.35
CA MET A 1 3.55 42.13 -66.95
C MET A 1 4.99 42.53 -66.60
N LYS A 2 5.64 41.82 -65.67
CA LYS A 2 7.10 41.61 -65.64
C LYS A 2 7.41 40.48 -64.64
N LYS A 3 8.39 39.67 -65.03
CA LYS A 3 8.67 38.30 -64.60
C LYS A 3 9.51 38.21 -63.32
N SER A 4 9.30 37.08 -62.64
CA SER A 4 10.18 36.33 -61.73
C SER A 4 11.68 36.33 -62.09
N PHE A 5 12.59 36.31 -61.10
CA PHE A 5 13.44 35.13 -60.77
C PHE A 5 14.38 35.35 -59.55
N GLN A 6 14.39 34.33 -58.66
CA GLN A 6 15.46 33.78 -57.79
C GLN A 6 16.18 34.62 -56.71
N SER A 7 16.11 34.14 -55.45
CA SER A 7 17.24 33.40 -54.84
C SER A 7 16.80 32.63 -53.59
N LEU A 8 17.24 31.38 -53.52
CA LEU A 8 17.00 30.39 -52.47
C LEU A 8 18.23 30.39 -51.55
N ILE A 9 18.08 30.78 -50.28
CA ILE A 9 19.08 30.53 -49.23
C ILE A 9 18.38 29.74 -48.12
N ALA A 10 18.50 28.42 -48.18
CA ALA A 10 18.28 27.54 -47.03
C ALA A 10 19.60 27.48 -46.25
N SER A 11 19.66 28.16 -45.10
CA SER A 11 20.77 28.03 -44.16
C SER A 11 20.32 27.20 -42.97
N VAL A 12 21.04 26.10 -42.80
CA VAL A 12 20.96 25.08 -41.75
C VAL A 12 21.17 25.73 -40.38
N VAL A 13 20.14 25.71 -39.53
CA VAL A 13 20.27 25.88 -38.06
C VAL A 13 19.36 24.88 -37.38
N VAL A 14 19.74 23.60 -37.39
CA VAL A 14 19.13 22.57 -36.53
C VAL A 14 20.25 21.65 -36.06
N SER A 15 20.94 22.00 -34.97
CA SER A 15 21.81 21.04 -34.27
C SER A 15 22.12 21.35 -32.79
N ALA A 16 21.75 22.53 -32.25
CA ALA A 16 22.06 22.85 -30.85
C ALA A 16 20.90 22.60 -29.87
N SER A 17 19.64 22.66 -30.33
CA SER A 17 18.47 22.57 -29.44
C SER A 17 18.04 21.14 -29.13
N MET A 18 18.37 20.16 -29.99
CA MET A 18 18.02 18.75 -29.75
C MET A 18 18.95 18.07 -28.75
N THR A 19 20.23 18.42 -28.70
CA THR A 19 21.20 17.81 -27.77
C THR A 19 20.98 18.22 -26.32
N LEU A 20 20.54 19.47 -26.07
CA LEU A 20 20.13 19.93 -24.75
C LEU A 20 18.88 19.21 -24.22
N SER A 21 17.91 18.88 -25.09
CA SER A 21 16.70 18.16 -24.67
C SER A 21 16.99 16.70 -24.30
N VAL A 22 17.88 16.01 -25.02
CA VAL A 22 18.21 14.61 -24.72
C VAL A 22 19.09 14.51 -23.48
N ALA A 23 19.99 15.47 -23.25
CA ALA A 23 20.79 15.54 -22.03
C ALA A 23 19.92 15.89 -20.81
N ALA A 24 18.99 16.84 -20.90
CA ALA A 24 18.03 17.15 -19.82
C ALA A 24 17.08 15.98 -19.54
N GLN A 25 16.57 15.30 -20.56
CA GLN A 25 15.70 14.13 -20.41
C GLN A 25 16.47 12.89 -19.89
N ALA A 26 17.74 12.73 -20.24
CA ALA A 26 18.62 11.70 -19.68
C ALA A 26 19.03 12.02 -18.23
N HIS A 27 19.24 13.30 -17.90
CA HIS A 27 19.51 13.75 -16.53
C HIS A 27 18.27 13.62 -15.63
N GLU A 28 17.07 13.91 -16.14
CA GLU A 28 15.78 13.65 -15.47
C GLU A 28 15.51 12.14 -15.28
N ASN A 29 15.77 11.31 -16.30
CA ASN A 29 15.58 9.85 -16.19
C ASN A 29 16.60 9.18 -15.24
N HIS A 30 17.79 9.76 -15.07
CA HIS A 30 18.78 9.25 -14.11
C HIS A 30 18.54 9.71 -12.66
N GLN A 31 17.94 10.89 -12.44
CA GLN A 31 17.66 11.42 -11.10
C GLN A 31 16.58 10.62 -10.34
N HIS A 32 15.72 9.87 -11.03
CA HIS A 32 14.54 9.23 -10.43
C HIS A 32 14.59 7.71 -10.34
N LYS A 33 15.73 7.08 -10.66
CA LYS A 33 15.88 5.64 -10.44
C LYS A 33 16.13 5.38 -8.95
N VAL A 34 15.04 5.21 -8.20
CA VAL A 34 15.08 4.84 -6.78
C VAL A 34 15.79 3.50 -6.63
N GLU A 35 16.88 3.49 -5.87
CA GLU A 35 17.60 2.28 -5.49
C GLU A 35 16.93 1.66 -4.25
N MET A 36 16.28 0.52 -4.43
CA MET A 36 15.55 -0.19 -3.38
C MET A 36 16.47 -1.22 -2.74
N LEU A 37 16.56 -1.21 -1.42
CA LEU A 37 17.33 -2.20 -0.67
C LEU A 37 16.72 -3.60 -0.82
N PRO A 38 17.55 -4.64 -1.03
CA PRO A 38 17.09 -6.02 -1.10
C PRO A 38 16.61 -6.52 0.27
N GLY A 39 15.84 -7.62 0.28
CA GLY A 39 15.40 -8.28 1.51
C GLY A 39 14.21 -7.64 2.22
N LEU A 40 13.59 -6.62 1.62
CA LEU A 40 12.39 -5.94 2.15
C LEU A 40 11.17 -6.04 1.21
N ASP A 41 11.22 -6.96 0.24
CA ASP A 41 10.08 -7.30 -0.61
C ASP A 41 9.17 -8.30 0.11
N GLN A 42 8.40 -7.79 1.06
CA GLN A 42 7.51 -8.58 1.91
C GLN A 42 6.29 -7.78 2.36
N GLN A 43 5.17 -8.49 2.56
CA GLN A 43 3.90 -7.88 2.95
C GLN A 43 3.92 -7.31 4.37
N GLN A 44 4.63 -7.96 5.29
CA GLN A 44 4.76 -7.55 6.69
C GLN A 44 6.23 -7.34 7.04
N ILE A 45 6.55 -6.15 7.54
CA ILE A 45 7.87 -5.80 8.05
C ILE A 45 7.84 -5.85 9.58
N ARG A 46 8.76 -6.59 10.17
CA ARG A 46 8.97 -6.73 11.62
C ARG A 46 10.28 -6.08 12.04
N LEU A 47 10.49 -5.94 13.35
CA LEU A 47 11.72 -5.33 13.86
C LEU A 47 12.95 -6.15 13.45
N ALA A 48 12.83 -7.48 13.46
CA ALA A 48 13.89 -8.40 13.06
C ALA A 48 14.34 -8.21 11.59
N ASP A 49 13.41 -7.85 10.70
CA ASP A 49 13.70 -7.65 9.28
C ASP A 49 14.55 -6.39 9.04
N ILE A 50 14.34 -5.35 9.86
CA ILE A 50 15.06 -4.08 9.73
C ILE A 50 16.27 -3.96 10.67
N GLU A 51 16.44 -4.87 11.63
CA GLU A 51 17.56 -4.82 12.56
C GLU A 51 18.95 -4.82 11.88
N PRO A 52 19.20 -5.59 10.81
CA PRO A 52 20.45 -5.48 10.05
C PRO A 52 20.67 -4.07 9.47
N LEU A 53 19.59 -3.41 9.03
CA LEU A 53 19.64 -2.05 8.47
C LEU A 53 19.88 -1.01 9.56
N ILE A 54 19.22 -1.15 10.72
CA ILE A 54 19.48 -0.32 11.90
C ILE A 54 20.97 -0.42 12.28
N ARG A 55 21.54 -1.64 12.32
CA ARG A 55 22.96 -1.86 12.63
C ARG A 55 23.89 -1.25 11.58
N ARG A 56 23.50 -1.27 10.30
CA ARG A 56 24.23 -0.62 9.22
C ARG A 56 24.24 0.91 9.41
N VAL A 57 23.07 1.52 9.56
CA VAL A 57 22.92 2.98 9.71
C VAL A 57 23.56 3.49 11.01
N LYS A 58 23.58 2.69 12.09
CA LYS A 58 24.33 3.02 13.32
C LYS A 58 25.84 3.23 13.10
N ARG A 59 26.40 2.70 12.01
CA ARG A 59 27.82 2.87 11.63
C ARG A 59 28.03 4.00 10.60
N SER A 60 26.95 4.68 10.21
CA SER A 60 27.00 5.79 9.27
C SER A 60 27.78 6.95 9.86
N GLU A 61 28.63 7.58 9.05
CA GLU A 61 29.30 8.83 9.42
C GLU A 61 28.42 10.06 9.17
N VAL A 62 27.31 9.89 8.43
CA VAL A 62 26.41 10.97 8.01
C VAL A 62 25.05 10.95 8.71
N ILE A 63 24.58 9.77 9.13
CA ILE A 63 23.30 9.62 9.83
C ILE A 63 23.54 9.25 11.29
N THR A 64 23.01 10.07 12.20
CA THR A 64 23.01 9.78 13.63
C THR A 64 21.80 8.93 14.01
N THR A 65 22.01 7.93 14.88
CA THR A 65 20.93 7.06 15.37
C THR A 65 20.74 7.25 16.87
N LYS A 66 19.50 7.47 17.32
CA LYS A 66 19.13 7.58 18.73
C LYS A 66 17.95 6.65 19.04
N GLN A 67 18.04 5.85 20.10
CA GLN A 67 16.85 5.21 20.67
C GLN A 67 16.06 6.28 21.42
N VAL A 68 14.83 6.55 20.99
CA VAL A 68 13.98 7.63 21.53
C VAL A 68 12.92 7.13 22.50
N GLY A 69 12.78 5.80 22.63
CA GLY A 69 11.92 5.15 23.60
C GLY A 69 11.80 3.67 23.34
N GLU A 70 10.78 3.07 23.92
CA GLU A 70 10.45 1.65 23.81
C GLU A 70 8.92 1.49 23.67
N SER A 71 8.51 0.40 23.03
CA SER A 71 7.12 -0.05 22.98
C SER A 71 6.64 -0.60 24.33
N TYR A 72 5.38 -1.01 24.40
CA TYR A 72 4.82 -1.62 25.61
C TYR A 72 5.56 -2.87 26.07
N GLN A 73 6.02 -3.73 25.15
CA GLN A 73 6.83 -4.92 25.47
C GLN A 73 8.33 -4.65 25.51
N GLY A 74 8.77 -3.38 25.54
CA GLY A 74 10.18 -3.02 25.68
C GLY A 74 10.99 -3.12 24.39
N ARG A 75 10.35 -3.16 23.21
CA ARG A 75 11.09 -3.13 21.92
C ARG A 75 11.54 -1.70 21.63
N PRO A 76 12.80 -1.50 21.19
CA PRO A 76 13.34 -0.16 20.99
C PRO A 76 12.68 0.57 19.83
N ILE A 77 12.43 1.88 20.00
CA ILE A 77 12.00 2.80 18.95
C ILE A 77 13.17 3.72 18.61
N TYR A 78 13.58 3.76 17.34
CA TYR A 78 14.74 4.50 16.87
C TYR A 78 14.36 5.72 16.03
N ARG A 79 15.08 6.82 16.25
CA ARG A 79 15.12 7.99 15.38
C ARG A 79 16.48 8.06 14.67
N PHE A 80 16.44 8.29 13.37
CA PHE A 80 17.60 8.57 12.52
C PHE A 80 17.61 10.06 12.18
N SER A 81 18.77 10.70 12.17
CA SER A 81 18.86 12.16 11.96
C SER A 81 20.07 12.56 11.14
N VAL A 82 19.89 13.49 10.21
CA VAL A 82 20.90 13.95 9.24
C VAL A 82 20.63 15.41 8.85
N GLY A 83 21.68 16.12 8.48
CA GLY A 83 21.62 17.56 8.21
C GLY A 83 21.67 18.39 9.49
N ASN A 84 21.77 19.70 9.31
CA ASN A 84 22.01 20.67 10.38
C ASN A 84 21.41 22.05 10.08
N GLY A 85 20.47 22.13 9.14
CA GLY A 85 19.80 23.37 8.79
C GLY A 85 18.55 23.67 9.62
N ASP A 86 18.07 24.90 9.50
CA ASP A 86 17.02 25.44 10.36
C ASP A 86 15.62 24.89 10.08
N THR A 87 15.36 24.37 8.87
CA THR A 87 14.07 23.75 8.55
C THR A 87 14.01 22.33 9.07
N VAL A 88 13.14 22.06 10.04
CA VAL A 88 13.07 20.74 10.68
C VAL A 88 12.00 19.88 10.01
N VAL A 89 12.37 18.68 9.58
CA VAL A 89 11.46 17.72 8.94
C VAL A 89 11.37 16.45 9.79
N LEU A 90 10.15 15.98 10.08
CA LEU A 90 9.91 14.72 10.79
C LEU A 90 9.11 13.76 9.92
N MET A 91 9.65 12.57 9.65
CA MET A 91 8.98 11.48 8.95
C MET A 91 8.76 10.30 9.90
N TRP A 92 7.57 9.72 9.94
CA TRP A 92 7.30 8.53 10.75
C TRP A 92 6.41 7.53 10.01
N SER A 93 6.63 6.25 10.27
CA SER A 93 5.86 5.16 9.67
C SER A 93 5.50 4.07 10.67
N GLN A 94 4.58 3.20 10.24
CA GLN A 94 4.21 1.96 10.92
C GLN A 94 3.82 2.17 12.39
N MET A 95 3.02 3.21 12.65
CA MET A 95 2.33 3.39 13.92
C MET A 95 1.12 2.44 14.04
N HIS A 96 0.57 2.03 12.89
CA HIS A 96 -0.18 0.79 12.79
C HIS A 96 0.79 -0.31 12.36
N GLY A 97 0.76 -1.44 13.06
CA GLY A 97 1.77 -2.48 12.87
C GLY A 97 1.69 -3.22 11.53
N ASP A 98 0.50 -3.31 10.95
CA ASP A 98 0.20 -3.96 9.66
C ASP A 98 0.43 -3.06 8.42
N GLU A 99 0.90 -1.83 8.62
CA GLU A 99 1.12 -0.84 7.56
C GLU A 99 2.62 -0.68 7.28
N SER A 100 3.16 -1.64 6.52
CA SER A 100 4.60 -1.89 6.43
C SER A 100 5.34 -1.07 5.36
N THR A 101 4.65 -0.55 4.34
CA THR A 101 5.28 -0.10 3.08
C THR A 101 6.32 1.00 3.27
N ALA A 102 6.04 1.96 4.16
CA ALA A 102 6.87 3.14 4.35
C ALA A 102 8.13 2.88 5.17
N THR A 103 8.16 1.83 6.00
CA THR A 103 9.33 1.48 6.82
C THR A 103 10.54 1.15 5.93
N PRO A 104 10.45 0.24 4.95
CA PRO A 104 11.49 0.06 3.93
C PRO A 104 11.80 1.32 3.13
N ALA A 105 10.80 2.12 2.75
CA ALA A 105 11.01 3.35 1.98
C ALA A 105 11.93 4.34 2.72
N LEU A 106 11.80 4.45 4.04
CA LEU A 106 12.70 5.29 4.84
C LEU A 106 14.13 4.73 4.89
N PHE A 107 14.32 3.40 4.86
CA PHE A 107 15.66 2.81 4.73
C PHE A 107 16.26 2.98 3.34
N ASP A 108 15.45 2.95 2.28
CA ASP A 108 15.89 3.26 0.91
C ASP A 108 16.31 4.74 0.79
N LEU A 109 15.55 5.64 1.40
CA LEU A 109 15.89 7.05 1.48
C LEU A 109 17.22 7.23 2.23
N MET A 110 17.38 6.61 3.40
CA MET A 110 18.65 6.64 4.14
C MET A 110 19.81 6.09 3.30
N HIS A 111 19.61 5.03 2.53
CA HIS A 111 20.61 4.50 1.61
C HIS A 111 21.02 5.51 0.52
N LYS A 112 20.05 6.20 -0.10
CA LYS A 112 20.34 7.30 -1.04
C LYS A 112 21.12 8.42 -0.35
N ILE A 113 20.70 8.83 0.84
CA ILE A 113 21.36 9.88 1.63
C ILE A 113 22.82 9.50 1.88
N GLU A 114 23.13 8.25 2.23
CA GLU A 114 24.50 7.79 2.48
C GLU A 114 25.35 7.80 1.20
N LYS A 115 24.79 7.32 0.08
CA LYS A 115 25.51 7.10 -1.18
C LYS A 115 25.74 8.36 -2.00
N ASP A 116 24.77 9.29 -2.00
CA ASP A 116 24.73 10.44 -2.89
C ASP A 116 25.12 11.72 -2.14
N ALA A 117 26.43 11.89 -1.92
CA ALA A 117 26.96 13.04 -1.19
C ALA A 117 26.62 14.37 -1.87
N THR A 118 26.69 14.44 -3.20
CA THR A 118 26.36 15.64 -3.98
C THR A 118 24.90 16.05 -3.80
N TRP A 119 23.95 15.11 -3.89
CA TRP A 119 22.56 15.42 -3.62
C TRP A 119 22.35 15.88 -2.17
N ARG A 120 22.97 15.20 -1.20
CA ARG A 120 22.90 15.56 0.22
C ARG A 120 23.43 16.97 0.50
N GLU A 121 24.54 17.36 -0.13
CA GLU A 121 25.15 18.68 0.03
C GLU A 121 24.22 19.84 -0.40
N HIS A 122 23.25 19.60 -1.28
CA HIS A 122 22.32 20.66 -1.72
C HIS A 122 21.25 21.04 -0.69
N TRP A 123 21.00 20.18 0.31
CA TRP A 123 19.92 20.38 1.28
C TRP A 123 20.35 20.27 2.75
N ALA A 124 21.45 19.58 3.06
CA ALA A 124 21.82 19.24 4.43
C ALA A 124 22.12 20.45 5.33
N ASP A 125 22.53 21.58 4.77
CA ASP A 125 22.74 22.85 5.49
C ASP A 125 21.45 23.66 5.69
N LYS A 126 20.35 23.29 5.03
CA LYS A 126 19.03 23.94 5.10
C LYS A 126 17.99 23.15 5.87
N ILE A 127 18.10 21.82 5.84
CA ILE A 127 17.16 20.91 6.48
C ILE A 127 17.85 20.09 7.57
N THR A 128 17.20 19.97 8.72
CA THR A 128 17.47 18.89 9.69
C THR A 128 16.36 17.85 9.57
N LEU A 129 16.72 16.68 9.04
CA LEU A 129 15.77 15.60 8.76
C LEU A 129 15.80 14.56 9.89
N HIS A 130 14.62 14.23 10.43
CA HIS A 130 14.40 13.18 11.41
C HIS A 130 13.46 12.10 10.85
N MET A 131 13.84 10.83 11.01
CA MET A 131 13.05 9.68 10.55
C MET A 131 12.83 8.68 11.68
N ILE A 132 11.59 8.25 11.90
CA ILE A 132 11.21 7.18 12.84
C ILE A 132 10.53 6.06 12.05
N PRO A 133 11.30 5.06 11.55
CA PRO A 133 10.76 4.06 10.64
C PRO A 133 9.73 3.12 11.25
N MET A 134 9.73 2.90 12.56
CA MET A 134 8.79 1.97 13.18
C MET A 134 8.36 2.50 14.54
N VAL A 135 7.17 3.11 14.59
CA VAL A 135 6.60 3.66 15.82
C VAL A 135 5.99 2.55 16.70
N ASN A 136 5.36 1.54 16.10
CA ASN A 136 4.67 0.46 16.82
C ASN A 136 5.28 -0.91 16.50
N PRO A 137 6.49 -1.23 17.02
CA PRO A 137 7.13 -2.51 16.77
C PRO A 137 6.33 -3.69 17.35
N ASP A 138 5.56 -3.50 18.42
CA ASP A 138 4.73 -4.57 19.00
C ASP A 138 3.58 -4.97 18.08
N GLY A 139 2.88 -4.00 17.50
CA GLY A 139 1.87 -4.26 16.48
C GLY A 139 2.46 -4.89 15.22
N ALA A 140 3.68 -4.49 14.85
CA ALA A 140 4.40 -5.03 13.68
C ALA A 140 4.69 -6.53 13.83
N GLU A 141 5.15 -6.97 15.01
CA GLU A 141 5.39 -8.39 15.28
C GLU A 141 4.11 -9.23 15.10
N LEU A 142 2.98 -8.68 15.52
CA LEU A 142 1.66 -9.32 15.46
C LEU A 142 0.94 -9.12 14.12
N ALA A 143 1.53 -8.38 13.17
CA ALA A 143 0.92 -8.02 11.90
C ALA A 143 -0.50 -7.44 12.05
N GLN A 144 -0.66 -6.49 12.98
CA GLN A 144 -1.95 -5.90 13.32
C GLN A 144 -1.90 -4.38 13.40
N ARG A 145 -3.06 -3.76 13.18
CA ARG A 145 -3.24 -2.31 13.29
C ARG A 145 -2.90 -1.73 14.67
N TYR A 146 -3.29 -2.40 15.74
CA TYR A 146 -3.22 -1.88 17.10
C TYR A 146 -1.85 -2.14 17.75
N ASN A 147 -1.48 -1.40 18.79
CA ASN A 147 -0.39 -1.85 19.65
C ASN A 147 -0.83 -3.10 20.47
N VAL A 148 0.08 -3.73 21.21
CA VAL A 148 -0.23 -4.94 21.98
C VAL A 148 -1.23 -4.71 23.13
N GLN A 149 -1.46 -3.46 23.54
CA GLN A 149 -2.52 -3.11 24.50
C GLN A 149 -3.92 -3.08 23.85
N GLY A 150 -4.02 -3.27 22.53
CA GLY A 150 -5.27 -3.17 21.78
C GLY A 150 -5.68 -1.74 21.45
N ILE A 151 -4.79 -0.76 21.64
CA ILE A 151 -5.07 0.66 21.38
C ILE A 151 -4.58 1.00 19.96
N ASP A 152 -5.43 1.67 19.19
CA ASP A 152 -5.01 2.32 17.94
C ASP A 152 -4.15 3.54 18.31
N VAL A 153 -2.83 3.46 18.08
CA VAL A 153 -1.89 4.54 18.38
C VAL A 153 -2.30 5.84 17.68
N ASN A 154 -2.85 5.76 16.46
CA ASN A 154 -3.36 6.92 15.72
C ASN A 154 -4.78 7.34 16.15
N ARG A 155 -5.26 6.86 17.30
CA ARG A 155 -6.45 7.37 18.00
C ARG A 155 -6.15 7.74 19.44
N ASP A 156 -4.86 7.82 19.79
CA ASP A 156 -4.35 8.08 21.14
C ASP A 156 -3.55 9.39 21.24
N ALA A 157 -3.54 10.25 20.20
CA ALA A 157 -2.73 11.48 20.20
C ALA A 157 -3.10 12.50 21.30
N ARG A 158 -4.32 12.42 21.85
CA ARG A 158 -4.77 13.26 22.96
C ARG A 158 -4.57 12.63 24.33
N ALA A 159 -4.84 11.33 24.44
CA ALA A 159 -4.83 10.64 25.72
C ALA A 159 -3.43 10.11 26.08
N LEU A 160 -2.62 9.77 25.07
CA LEU A 160 -1.21 9.37 25.20
C LEU A 160 -1.03 8.21 26.20
N GLN A 161 -1.93 7.23 26.14
CA GLN A 161 -1.91 6.04 27.00
C GLN A 161 -0.87 5.02 26.53
N THR A 162 -0.62 4.96 25.24
CA THR A 162 0.40 4.11 24.61
C THR A 162 1.80 4.68 24.83
N PRO A 163 2.81 3.86 25.18
CA PRO A 163 4.20 4.34 25.20
C PRO A 163 4.67 4.79 23.82
N GLU A 164 4.22 4.12 22.75
CA GLU A 164 4.53 4.49 21.37
C GLU A 164 4.01 5.89 21.03
N GLY A 165 2.75 6.18 21.38
CA GLY A 165 2.16 7.50 21.19
C GLY A 165 2.84 8.59 22.03
N ARG A 166 3.23 8.28 23.27
CA ARG A 166 4.02 9.22 24.11
C ARG A 166 5.36 9.55 23.47
N VAL A 167 6.08 8.57 22.95
CA VAL A 167 7.35 8.77 22.24
C VAL A 167 7.15 9.70 21.05
N LEU A 168 6.19 9.39 20.16
CA LEU A 168 5.96 10.21 18.96
C LEU A 168 5.55 11.65 19.31
N MET A 169 4.64 11.84 20.27
CA MET A 169 4.24 13.18 20.72
C MET A 169 5.41 13.95 21.35
N ALA A 170 6.26 13.28 22.14
CA ALA A 170 7.45 13.88 22.71
C ALA A 170 8.41 14.35 21.61
N GLN A 171 8.62 13.54 20.57
CA GLN A 171 9.46 13.93 19.42
C GLN A 171 8.88 15.13 18.66
N GLY A 172 7.57 15.18 18.41
CA GLY A 172 6.91 16.34 17.81
C GLY A 172 7.08 17.63 18.63
N ARG A 173 7.03 17.53 19.97
CA ARG A 173 7.23 18.68 20.88
C ARG A 173 8.69 19.10 21.04
N GLU A 174 9.61 18.14 21.09
CA GLU A 174 11.06 18.36 21.23
C GLU A 174 11.63 19.02 19.97
N LEU A 175 11.31 18.44 18.81
CA LEU A 175 11.90 18.82 17.53
C LEU A 175 11.22 20.03 16.89
N LYS A 176 9.93 20.26 17.19
CA LYS A 176 9.09 21.34 16.62
C LYS A 176 9.21 21.41 15.08
N PRO A 177 8.90 20.32 14.36
CA PRO A 177 9.12 20.25 12.93
C PRO A 177 8.31 21.30 12.17
N ASP A 178 8.90 21.87 11.11
CA ASP A 178 8.20 22.69 10.13
C ASP A 178 7.30 21.84 9.24
N PHE A 179 7.78 20.64 8.88
CA PHE A 179 7.07 19.66 8.05
C PHE A 179 7.02 18.29 8.72
N GLY A 180 5.86 17.64 8.63
CA GLY A 180 5.61 16.31 9.17
C GLY A 180 5.10 15.37 8.09
N PHE A 181 5.69 14.18 7.94
CA PHE A 181 5.22 13.14 7.03
C PHE A 181 4.66 11.97 7.81
N ASN A 182 3.34 11.84 7.78
CA ASN A 182 2.60 10.73 8.33
C ASN A 182 2.49 9.63 7.26
N LEU A 183 3.24 8.55 7.41
CA LEU A 183 3.34 7.51 6.39
C LEU A 183 2.55 6.25 6.82
N HIS A 184 1.54 5.90 6.05
CA HIS A 184 0.57 4.85 6.30
C HIS A 184 0.38 3.92 5.10
N ASP A 185 -0.32 2.81 5.30
CA ASP A 185 -0.89 1.99 4.24
C ASP A 185 -2.41 2.10 4.27
N GLN A 186 -3.03 2.00 3.10
CA GLN A 186 -4.48 1.89 2.97
C GLN A 186 -4.89 0.51 2.43
N SER A 187 -6.18 0.22 2.61
CA SER A 187 -6.78 -0.99 2.05
C SER A 187 -6.59 -1.03 0.54
N ARG A 188 -6.29 -2.23 0.01
CA ARG A 188 -6.20 -2.48 -1.43
C ARG A 188 -7.51 -2.22 -2.18
N TYR A 189 -8.63 -2.03 -1.47
CA TYR A 189 -9.95 -1.81 -2.05
C TYR A 189 -10.31 -0.34 -2.31
N TYR A 190 -9.33 0.56 -2.21
CA TYR A 190 -9.49 1.97 -2.53
C TYR A 190 -9.31 2.19 -4.03
N GLU A 191 -10.28 2.89 -4.63
CA GLU A 191 -10.26 3.30 -6.02
C GLU A 191 -9.96 4.80 -6.14
N VAL A 192 -9.23 5.20 -7.19
CA VAL A 192 -9.08 6.61 -7.56
C VAL A 192 -10.39 7.11 -8.15
N GLY A 193 -11.14 7.92 -7.40
CA GLY A 193 -12.48 8.35 -7.82
C GLY A 193 -13.35 7.15 -8.20
N ASN A 194 -13.83 7.13 -9.44
CA ASN A 194 -14.55 6.02 -10.06
C ASN A 194 -13.90 5.63 -11.41
N THR A 195 -12.56 5.56 -11.45
CA THR A 195 -11.77 5.38 -12.67
C THR A 195 -11.49 3.91 -13.04
N GLY A 196 -11.84 2.98 -12.17
CA GLY A 196 -11.48 1.57 -12.26
C GLY A 196 -10.02 1.26 -11.93
N LYS A 197 -9.28 2.21 -11.35
CA LYS A 197 -7.86 2.05 -10.96
C LYS A 197 -7.68 2.07 -9.46
N PRO A 198 -6.83 1.19 -8.89
CA PRO A 198 -6.54 1.22 -7.46
C PRO A 198 -5.79 2.50 -7.11
N ALA A 199 -6.13 3.09 -5.96
CA ALA A 199 -5.39 4.21 -5.39
C ALA A 199 -4.09 3.69 -4.76
N THR A 200 -3.01 3.72 -5.52
CA THR A 200 -1.70 3.20 -5.11
C THR A 200 -0.99 4.14 -4.14
N ILE A 201 -1.11 5.45 -4.34
CA ILE A 201 -0.71 6.45 -3.36
C ILE A 201 -1.90 7.37 -3.13
N SER A 202 -2.16 7.71 -1.89
CA SER A 202 -3.10 8.77 -1.57
C SER A 202 -2.51 9.84 -0.67
N LEU A 203 -2.76 11.10 -1.01
CA LEU A 203 -2.19 12.25 -0.34
C LEU A 203 -3.27 13.04 0.38
N LEU A 204 -2.91 13.68 1.48
CA LEU A 204 -3.78 14.59 2.22
C LEU A 204 -2.94 15.58 3.03
N ALA A 205 -3.36 16.85 3.04
CA ALA A 205 -2.95 17.82 4.05
C ALA A 205 -3.98 17.77 5.20
N PRO A 206 -3.69 17.11 6.35
CA PRO A 206 -4.67 16.86 7.39
C PRO A 206 -5.29 18.14 7.94
N ALA A 207 -6.58 18.09 8.24
CA ALA A 207 -7.27 19.21 8.85
C ALA A 207 -6.76 19.44 10.28
N PHE A 208 -6.82 20.70 10.74
CA PHE A 208 -6.51 21.05 12.14
C PHE A 208 -7.76 21.41 12.96
N ASN A 209 -8.93 21.48 12.31
CA ASN A 209 -10.21 21.75 12.94
C ASN A 209 -11.38 21.16 12.14
N HIS A 210 -12.58 21.17 12.74
CA HIS A 210 -13.80 20.65 12.11
C HIS A 210 -14.26 21.43 10.87
N ALA A 211 -13.96 22.73 10.81
CA ALA A 211 -14.28 23.58 9.65
C ALA A 211 -13.42 23.27 8.43
N LYS A 212 -12.31 22.54 8.62
CA LYS A 212 -11.32 22.22 7.58
C LYS A 212 -10.74 23.50 6.98
N ASP A 213 -10.45 24.48 7.82
CA ASP A 213 -9.84 25.74 7.39
C ASP A 213 -8.46 25.49 6.76
N ILE A 214 -8.02 26.44 5.94
CA ILE A 214 -6.69 26.48 5.34
C ILE A 214 -5.95 27.67 5.94
N ASN A 215 -5.10 27.40 6.93
CA ASN A 215 -4.13 28.38 7.43
C ASN A 215 -2.81 28.25 6.65
N ASP A 216 -1.85 29.12 6.92
CA ASP A 216 -0.55 29.14 6.24
C ASP A 216 0.17 27.78 6.30
N LYS A 217 0.08 27.07 7.44
CA LYS A 217 0.75 25.77 7.63
C LYS A 217 0.13 24.68 6.78
N ARG A 218 -1.20 24.61 6.72
CA ARG A 218 -1.92 23.65 5.87
C ARG A 218 -1.79 24.02 4.39
N HIS A 219 -1.77 25.32 4.06
CA HIS A 219 -1.51 25.81 2.71
C HIS A 219 -0.16 25.32 2.19
N ARG A 220 0.93 25.50 2.97
CA ARG A 220 2.26 24.99 2.64
C ARG A 220 2.29 23.48 2.42
N ALA A 221 1.57 22.71 3.24
CA ALA A 221 1.45 21.27 3.07
C ALA A 221 0.73 20.90 1.76
N MET A 222 -0.35 21.60 1.41
CA MET A 222 -1.06 21.39 0.15
C MET A 222 -0.19 21.73 -1.08
N GLN A 223 0.60 22.81 -1.00
CA GLN A 223 1.53 23.18 -2.04
C GLN A 223 2.60 22.11 -2.28
N LEU A 224 3.24 21.63 -1.20
CA LEU A 224 4.23 20.56 -1.27
C LEU A 224 3.64 19.25 -1.82
N ILE A 225 2.40 18.93 -1.44
CA ILE A 225 1.67 17.81 -2.05
C ILE A 225 1.49 18.02 -3.56
N GLY A 226 1.36 19.26 -4.02
CA GLY A 226 1.33 19.58 -5.44
C GLY A 226 2.60 19.14 -6.19
N ASP A 227 3.78 19.36 -5.62
CA ASP A 227 5.06 18.88 -6.18
C ASP A 227 5.13 17.36 -6.15
N MET A 228 4.82 16.76 -5.00
CA MET A 228 4.80 15.30 -4.82
C MET A 228 3.83 14.61 -5.79
N LYS A 229 2.69 15.24 -6.09
CA LYS A 229 1.71 14.74 -7.05
C LYS A 229 2.32 14.62 -8.45
N ALA A 230 3.13 15.58 -8.89
CA ALA A 230 3.77 15.51 -10.20
C ALA A 230 4.68 14.27 -10.33
N VAL A 231 5.39 13.91 -9.26
CA VAL A 231 6.16 12.65 -9.19
C VAL A 231 5.25 11.44 -9.32
N GLY A 232 4.14 11.43 -8.58
CA GLY A 232 3.14 10.36 -8.64
C GLY A 232 2.54 10.18 -10.03
N ASP A 233 2.09 11.26 -10.66
CA ASP A 233 1.49 11.23 -12.01
C ASP A 233 2.48 10.70 -13.06
N ARG A 234 3.78 10.95 -12.88
CA ARG A 234 4.83 10.43 -13.77
C ARG A 234 5.08 8.94 -13.55
N ILE A 235 5.14 8.46 -12.31
CA ILE A 235 5.56 7.08 -11.99
C ILE A 235 4.37 6.09 -11.99
N ILE A 236 3.20 6.53 -11.56
CA ILE A 236 1.97 5.73 -11.42
C ILE A 236 0.74 6.45 -12.01
N PRO A 237 0.73 6.74 -13.33
CA PRO A 237 -0.29 7.58 -13.97
C PRO A 237 -1.72 7.08 -13.74
N GLY A 238 -2.53 7.92 -13.09
CA GLY A 238 -3.93 7.64 -12.75
C GLY A 238 -4.15 6.77 -11.51
N HIS A 239 -3.11 6.53 -10.70
CA HIS A 239 -3.19 5.82 -9.42
C HIS A 239 -2.99 6.73 -8.19
N MET A 240 -3.06 8.05 -8.41
CA MET A 240 -3.00 9.08 -7.38
C MET A 240 -4.40 9.38 -6.84
N GLY A 241 -4.57 9.25 -5.53
CA GLY A 241 -5.81 9.50 -4.82
C GLY A 241 -5.69 10.55 -3.74
N ARG A 242 -6.81 11.12 -3.30
CA ARG A 242 -6.89 12.03 -2.16
C ARG A 242 -7.59 11.32 -1.02
N TYR A 243 -6.96 11.32 0.15
CA TYR A 243 -7.56 10.73 1.33
C TYR A 243 -8.61 11.67 1.95
N ASN A 244 -9.57 11.10 2.67
CA ASN A 244 -10.66 11.87 3.28
C ASN A 244 -10.10 12.81 4.37
N ASP A 245 -10.43 14.09 4.29
CA ASP A 245 -9.94 15.15 5.18
C ASP A 245 -10.86 15.41 6.38
N THR A 246 -11.71 14.45 6.76
CA THR A 246 -12.55 14.54 7.96
C THR A 246 -11.66 14.66 9.18
N PHE A 247 -11.81 15.77 9.90
CA PHE A 247 -11.03 16.06 11.10
C PHE A 247 -11.22 14.96 12.15
N ALA A 248 -10.11 14.30 12.48
CA ALA A 248 -9.96 13.25 13.46
C ALA A 248 -9.13 13.78 14.64
N PRO A 249 -9.74 14.44 15.65
CA PRO A 249 -9.03 15.11 16.73
C PRO A 249 -8.13 14.20 17.59
N ARG A 250 -8.24 12.89 17.43
CA ARG A 250 -7.45 11.88 18.15
C ARG A 250 -6.28 11.33 17.33
N ALA A 251 -6.17 11.69 16.05
CA ALA A 251 -5.10 11.26 15.16
C ALA A 251 -3.86 12.15 15.29
N PHE A 252 -2.69 11.55 15.08
CA PHE A 252 -1.42 12.27 15.17
C PHE A 252 -1.27 13.32 14.07
N GLY A 253 -1.65 12.99 12.83
CA GLY A 253 -1.61 13.94 11.70
C GLY A 253 -2.36 15.24 12.00
N ASP A 254 -3.60 15.14 12.44
CA ASP A 254 -4.46 16.28 12.78
C ASP A 254 -3.95 17.06 14.01
N ASN A 255 -3.43 16.37 15.03
CA ASN A 255 -2.85 17.03 16.19
C ASN A 255 -1.56 17.78 15.83
N PHE A 256 -0.71 17.20 14.99
CA PHE A 256 0.50 17.87 14.52
C PHE A 256 0.17 19.06 13.60
N SER A 257 -0.82 18.94 12.71
CA SER A 257 -1.38 20.09 11.99
C SER A 257 -1.87 21.19 12.95
N ALA A 258 -2.61 20.83 14.01
CA ALA A 258 -3.09 21.77 15.02
C ALA A 258 -1.96 22.39 15.87
N MET A 259 -0.82 21.71 15.99
CA MET A 259 0.40 22.23 16.61
C MET A 259 1.19 23.17 15.70
N GLY A 260 0.72 23.43 14.47
CA GLY A 260 1.34 24.34 13.52
C GLY A 260 2.37 23.69 12.59
N ILE A 261 2.36 22.36 12.49
CA ILE A 261 3.25 21.60 11.60
C ILE A 261 2.58 21.49 10.23
N SER A 262 3.31 21.78 9.14
CA SER A 262 2.86 21.52 7.77
C SER A 262 2.87 20.00 7.54
N THR A 263 1.76 19.33 7.88
CA THR A 263 1.67 17.87 7.89
C THR A 263 1.15 17.33 6.57
N ILE A 264 1.78 16.26 6.08
CA ILE A 264 1.45 15.52 4.86
C ILE A 264 1.17 14.08 5.26
N LEU A 265 0.02 13.56 4.83
CA LEU A 265 -0.31 12.14 4.91
C LEU A 265 0.01 11.50 3.55
N ILE A 266 0.73 10.37 3.59
CA ILE A 266 0.91 9.47 2.45
C ILE A 266 0.34 8.11 2.82
N GLU A 267 -0.63 7.63 2.04
CA GLU A 267 -1.30 6.34 2.20
C GLU A 267 -0.90 5.41 1.06
N SER A 268 -0.27 4.29 1.37
CA SER A 268 0.23 3.32 0.41
C SER A 268 -0.80 2.21 0.16
N GLY A 269 -1.38 2.19 -1.03
CA GLY A 269 -2.38 1.22 -1.46
C GLY A 269 -1.82 0.15 -2.39
N ALA A 270 -2.71 -0.56 -3.07
CA ALA A 270 -2.32 -1.61 -4.01
C ALA A 270 -1.92 -1.04 -5.37
N PHE A 271 -1.07 -1.77 -6.07
CA PHE A 271 -0.81 -1.62 -7.49
C PHE A 271 -1.06 -2.98 -8.19
N PRO A 272 -1.51 -3.02 -9.45
CA PRO A 272 -1.71 -4.30 -10.14
C PRO A 272 -0.43 -5.16 -10.14
N ASN A 273 -0.59 -6.45 -9.85
CA ASN A 273 0.50 -7.45 -9.80
C ASN A 273 1.64 -7.11 -8.82
N ASP A 274 1.34 -6.38 -7.74
CA ASP A 274 2.32 -5.97 -6.73
C ASP A 274 1.84 -6.35 -5.31
N PRO A 275 1.94 -7.63 -4.93
CA PRO A 275 1.36 -8.14 -3.68
C PRO A 275 2.00 -7.54 -2.42
N ASN A 276 3.24 -7.08 -2.52
CA ASN A 276 4.03 -6.53 -1.41
C ASN A 276 4.21 -5.00 -1.50
N ARG A 277 3.39 -4.31 -2.33
CA ARG A 277 3.40 -2.84 -2.47
C ARG A 277 4.77 -2.24 -2.82
N GLN A 278 5.61 -2.95 -3.57
CA GLN A 278 6.94 -2.46 -3.95
C GLN A 278 6.87 -1.25 -4.89
N LYS A 279 5.81 -1.14 -5.71
CA LYS A 279 5.55 0.05 -6.50
C LYS A 279 5.25 1.25 -5.61
N ALA A 280 4.37 1.09 -4.61
CA ALA A 280 4.05 2.15 -3.67
C ALA A 280 5.28 2.55 -2.83
N ARG A 281 6.10 1.58 -2.40
CA ARG A 281 7.39 1.82 -1.72
C ARG A 281 8.33 2.67 -2.58
N ALA A 282 8.52 2.33 -3.86
CA ALA A 282 9.37 3.11 -4.76
C ALA A 282 8.84 4.54 -4.98
N VAL A 283 7.52 4.71 -5.12
CA VAL A 283 6.90 6.04 -5.27
C VAL A 283 7.02 6.87 -3.99
N ASN A 284 6.87 6.25 -2.81
CA ASN A 284 7.14 6.93 -1.52
C ASN A 284 8.54 7.52 -1.50
N VAL A 285 9.58 6.73 -1.82
CA VAL A 285 10.96 7.23 -1.83
C VAL A 285 11.12 8.40 -2.82
N ALA A 286 10.57 8.27 -4.03
CA ALA A 286 10.64 9.32 -5.03
C ALA A 286 9.95 10.62 -4.57
N MET A 287 8.77 10.52 -3.93
CA MET A 287 8.06 11.67 -3.38
C MET A 287 8.79 12.31 -2.19
N LEU A 288 9.42 11.51 -1.33
CA LEU A 288 10.19 12.03 -0.21
C LEU A 288 11.48 12.73 -0.67
N ILE A 289 12.13 12.24 -1.73
CA ILE A 289 13.25 12.93 -2.38
C ILE A 289 12.81 14.28 -2.93
N GLU A 290 11.72 14.30 -3.73
CA GLU A 290 11.16 15.54 -4.26
C GLU A 290 10.77 16.51 -3.14
N ALA A 291 10.18 16.01 -2.06
CA ALA A 291 9.80 16.85 -0.95
C ALA A 291 11.01 17.49 -0.26
N ILE A 292 12.12 16.76 -0.10
CA ILE A 292 13.37 17.31 0.44
C ILE A 292 13.91 18.40 -0.49
N ASP A 293 13.95 18.15 -1.80
CA ASP A 293 14.45 19.10 -2.80
C ASP A 293 13.57 20.37 -2.86
N SER A 294 12.25 20.19 -2.87
CA SER A 294 11.28 21.30 -2.87
C SER A 294 11.34 22.10 -1.57
N ILE A 295 11.49 21.46 -0.39
CA ILE A 295 11.65 22.18 0.88
C ILE A 295 12.97 22.95 0.90
N ALA A 296 14.08 22.35 0.46
CA ALA A 296 15.40 22.98 0.45
C ALA A 296 15.54 24.12 -0.57
N GLY A 297 14.79 24.05 -1.68
CA GLY A 297 14.69 25.11 -2.68
C GLY A 297 13.56 26.11 -2.45
N GLU A 298 12.69 25.84 -1.46
CA GLU A 298 11.41 26.53 -1.25
C GLU A 298 10.48 26.53 -2.49
N HIS A 299 10.66 25.60 -3.42
CA HIS A 299 9.89 25.54 -4.68
C HIS A 299 8.39 25.36 -4.45
N TYR A 300 7.99 24.66 -3.38
CA TYR A 300 6.58 24.52 -3.01
C TYR A 300 5.89 25.89 -2.86
N ALA A 301 6.59 26.95 -2.47
CA ALA A 301 5.98 28.27 -2.31
C ALA A 301 5.44 28.84 -3.63
N GLU A 302 5.98 28.41 -4.77
CA GLU A 302 5.56 28.81 -6.12
C GLU A 302 4.32 28.05 -6.60
N GLN A 303 4.00 26.90 -5.98
CA GLN A 303 2.86 26.09 -6.35
C GLN A 303 1.54 26.77 -5.99
N THR A 304 0.58 26.72 -6.92
CA THR A 304 -0.82 26.98 -6.59
C THR A 304 -1.44 25.78 -5.84
N LEU A 305 -2.63 25.95 -5.28
CA LEU A 305 -3.37 24.82 -4.67
C LEU A 305 -4.07 23.92 -5.70
N GLU A 306 -4.07 24.29 -6.98
CA GLU A 306 -4.81 23.55 -8.01
C GLU A 306 -4.32 22.11 -8.18
N PRO A 307 -3.00 21.83 -8.22
CA PRO A 307 -2.50 20.45 -8.22
C PRO A 307 -3.05 19.61 -7.06
N TYR A 308 -3.10 20.15 -5.84
CA TYR A 308 -3.69 19.46 -4.68
C TYR A 308 -5.19 19.19 -4.86
N HIS A 309 -5.95 20.19 -5.30
CA HIS A 309 -7.40 20.05 -5.49
C HIS A 309 -7.77 19.14 -6.66
N SER A 310 -6.89 19.00 -7.65
CA SER A 310 -7.07 18.10 -8.78
C SER A 310 -6.90 16.61 -8.43
N ILE A 311 -6.41 16.28 -7.23
CA ILE A 311 -6.27 14.89 -6.80
C ILE A 311 -7.68 14.28 -6.55
N PRO A 312 -8.07 13.23 -7.28
CA PRO A 312 -9.40 12.62 -7.13
C PRO A 312 -9.62 12.07 -5.72
N MET A 313 -10.76 12.36 -5.11
CA MET A 313 -11.10 11.74 -3.81
C MET A 313 -11.26 10.23 -3.97
N ASN A 314 -10.69 9.47 -3.04
CA ASN A 314 -10.80 8.02 -3.09
C ASN A 314 -12.23 7.54 -2.87
N ASN A 315 -12.58 6.44 -3.55
CA ASN A 315 -13.75 5.64 -3.25
C ASN A 315 -13.34 4.37 -2.50
N SER A 316 -13.71 4.27 -1.23
CA SER A 316 -13.39 3.13 -0.37
C SER A 316 -14.28 1.93 -0.65
N ASN A 317 -13.74 0.70 -0.53
CA ASN A 317 -14.48 -0.57 -0.68
C ASN A 317 -15.09 -0.79 -2.08
N SER A 318 -14.58 -0.13 -3.10
CA SER A 318 -15.06 -0.27 -4.48
C SER A 318 -14.49 -1.54 -5.15
N PHE A 319 -13.21 -1.83 -4.92
CA PHE A 319 -12.54 -2.95 -5.58
C PHE A 319 -12.92 -4.32 -5.03
N LYS A 320 -12.94 -5.30 -5.92
CA LYS A 320 -12.93 -6.74 -5.60
C LYS A 320 -11.57 -7.36 -5.92
N ASP A 321 -11.21 -8.44 -5.23
CA ASP A 321 -10.04 -9.24 -5.65
C ASP A 321 -10.35 -9.99 -6.94
N VAL A 322 -11.47 -10.70 -6.94
CA VAL A 322 -11.94 -11.49 -8.07
C VAL A 322 -13.40 -11.15 -8.35
N ILE A 323 -13.76 -11.03 -9.63
CA ILE A 323 -15.15 -11.13 -10.10
C ILE A 323 -15.24 -12.31 -11.06
N LEU A 324 -16.15 -13.24 -10.76
CA LEU A 324 -16.58 -14.31 -11.67
C LEU A 324 -17.88 -13.84 -12.32
N GLU A 325 -17.87 -13.61 -13.63
CA GLU A 325 -18.98 -12.99 -14.35
C GLU A 325 -19.94 -14.04 -14.90
N GLN A 326 -21.24 -13.78 -14.77
CA GLN A 326 -22.30 -14.58 -15.40
C GLN A 326 -22.31 -16.06 -15.01
N VAL A 327 -21.92 -16.42 -13.78
CA VAL A 327 -21.99 -17.79 -13.27
C VAL A 327 -23.43 -18.30 -13.31
N LEU A 328 -23.68 -19.47 -13.91
CA LEU A 328 -24.99 -20.11 -13.87
C LEU A 328 -25.21 -20.78 -12.51
N VAL A 329 -26.27 -20.41 -11.80
CA VAL A 329 -26.67 -21.03 -10.54
C VAL A 329 -27.98 -21.79 -10.73
N ARG A 330 -28.01 -23.03 -10.25
CA ARG A 330 -29.21 -23.89 -10.22
C ARG A 330 -29.51 -24.27 -8.78
N ASP A 331 -30.58 -23.73 -8.21
CA ASP A 331 -30.97 -23.98 -6.83
C ASP A 331 -32.48 -24.13 -6.71
N SER A 332 -32.94 -25.19 -6.03
CA SER A 332 -34.37 -25.43 -5.73
C SER A 332 -35.30 -25.27 -6.95
N GLY A 333 -34.89 -25.80 -8.11
CA GLY A 333 -35.66 -25.74 -9.36
C GLY A 333 -35.60 -24.40 -10.12
N HIS A 334 -34.86 -23.41 -9.63
CA HIS A 334 -34.64 -22.13 -10.29
C HIS A 334 -33.28 -22.10 -10.96
N GLU A 335 -33.20 -21.38 -12.09
CA GLU A 335 -31.97 -21.14 -12.83
C GLU A 335 -31.80 -19.63 -13.05
N TYR A 336 -30.63 -19.10 -12.74
CA TYR A 336 -30.30 -17.69 -12.92
C TYR A 336 -28.79 -17.49 -13.09
N ARG A 337 -28.40 -16.33 -13.62
CA ARG A 337 -27.00 -15.92 -13.74
C ARG A 337 -26.69 -14.77 -12.79
N VAL A 338 -25.52 -14.84 -12.17
CA VAL A 338 -25.03 -13.82 -11.23
C VAL A 338 -23.53 -13.63 -11.41
N ASP A 339 -23.06 -12.43 -11.10
CA ASP A 339 -21.65 -12.21 -10.85
C ASP A 339 -21.35 -12.51 -9.37
N ILE A 340 -20.17 -13.08 -9.09
CA ILE A 340 -19.70 -13.37 -7.73
C ILE A 340 -18.42 -12.57 -7.48
N GLY A 341 -18.50 -11.62 -6.55
CA GLY A 341 -17.39 -10.76 -6.14
C GLY A 341 -16.75 -11.28 -4.86
N ILE A 342 -15.43 -11.43 -4.88
CA ILE A 342 -14.66 -12.03 -3.79
C ILE A 342 -13.63 -11.01 -3.29
N ASN A 343 -13.52 -10.91 -1.96
CA ASN A 343 -12.43 -10.20 -1.30
C ASN A 343 -11.65 -11.17 -0.42
N ARG A 344 -10.34 -10.98 -0.36
CA ARG A 344 -9.40 -11.74 0.46
C ARG A 344 -8.99 -10.92 1.66
N SER A 345 -9.03 -11.52 2.84
CA SER A 345 -8.40 -10.93 4.02
C SER A 345 -6.90 -10.76 3.79
N SER A 346 -6.31 -9.71 4.38
CA SER A 346 -4.86 -9.50 4.41
C SER A 346 -4.14 -10.41 5.41
N ASP A 347 -4.88 -11.19 6.22
CA ASP A 347 -4.30 -12.13 7.17
C ASP A 347 -3.75 -13.39 6.49
N ALA A 348 -2.68 -13.94 7.07
CA ALA A 348 -2.01 -15.15 6.59
C ALA A 348 -2.90 -16.43 6.68
N ARG A 349 -4.16 -16.32 7.10
CA ARG A 349 -5.06 -17.44 7.37
C ARG A 349 -5.88 -17.89 6.16
N GLN A 350 -5.57 -17.42 4.95
CA GLN A 350 -6.26 -17.84 3.72
C GLN A 350 -7.79 -17.71 3.88
N ASN A 351 -8.26 -16.50 4.17
CA ASN A 351 -9.69 -16.23 4.39
C ASN A 351 -10.24 -15.29 3.31
N GLY A 352 -10.52 -15.83 2.13
CA GLY A 352 -11.37 -15.16 1.14
C GLY A 352 -12.84 -15.40 1.44
N TYR A 353 -13.65 -14.38 1.19
CA TYR A 353 -15.10 -14.44 1.37
C TYR A 353 -15.83 -13.85 0.18
N ILE A 354 -17.04 -14.35 -0.05
CA ILE A 354 -17.94 -13.79 -1.05
C ILE A 354 -18.39 -12.42 -0.53
N ARG A 355 -17.87 -11.36 -1.13
CA ARG A 355 -18.15 -9.98 -0.73
C ARG A 355 -19.53 -9.54 -1.21
N GLU A 356 -19.91 -9.99 -2.40
CA GLU A 356 -21.10 -9.52 -3.10
C GLU A 356 -21.52 -10.54 -4.17
N VAL A 357 -22.83 -10.65 -4.42
CA VAL A 357 -23.42 -11.51 -5.45
C VAL A 357 -24.52 -10.69 -6.12
N GLY A 358 -24.54 -10.62 -7.44
CA GLY A 358 -25.52 -9.81 -8.18
C GLY A 358 -24.96 -9.26 -9.48
N ASP A 359 -25.36 -8.03 -9.84
CA ASP A 359 -24.76 -7.26 -10.92
C ASP A 359 -23.52 -6.53 -10.40
N LEU A 360 -22.33 -6.98 -10.84
CA LEU A 360 -21.05 -6.40 -10.45
C LEU A 360 -20.38 -5.62 -11.58
N SER A 361 -21.11 -5.32 -12.65
CA SER A 361 -20.58 -4.65 -13.85
C SER A 361 -19.88 -3.32 -13.55
N VAL A 362 -20.37 -2.60 -12.54
CA VAL A 362 -19.85 -1.28 -12.14
C VAL A 362 -18.62 -1.33 -11.22
N PHE A 363 -18.27 -2.49 -10.66
CA PHE A 363 -17.17 -2.58 -9.68
C PHE A 363 -15.86 -3.00 -10.32
N PRO A 364 -14.76 -2.29 -10.10
CA PRO A 364 -13.46 -2.76 -10.57
C PRO A 364 -13.00 -3.99 -9.79
N ALA A 365 -12.14 -4.80 -10.42
CA ALA A 365 -11.51 -5.96 -9.79
C ALA A 365 -10.05 -6.11 -10.25
N PHE A 366 -9.25 -6.78 -9.43
CA PHE A 366 -7.90 -7.16 -9.85
C PHE A 366 -7.94 -8.26 -10.90
N ASP A 367 -8.75 -9.28 -10.66
CA ASP A 367 -8.95 -10.40 -11.58
C ASP A 367 -10.43 -10.50 -11.99
N ARG A 368 -10.68 -10.66 -13.29
CA ARG A 368 -12.01 -10.90 -13.85
C ARG A 368 -12.00 -12.16 -14.70
N TYR A 369 -13.02 -13.00 -14.52
CA TYR A 369 -13.19 -14.24 -15.28
C TYR A 369 -14.58 -14.25 -15.93
N ASP A 370 -14.62 -14.37 -17.25
CA ASP A 370 -15.88 -14.70 -17.95
C ASP A 370 -16.22 -16.17 -17.65
N THR A 371 -17.32 -16.36 -16.93
CA THR A 371 -17.79 -17.67 -16.50
C THR A 371 -19.18 -18.02 -17.05
N ASN A 372 -19.54 -17.44 -18.20
CA ASN A 372 -20.82 -17.67 -18.88
C ASN A 372 -21.12 -19.15 -19.22
N GLU A 373 -20.10 -19.97 -19.47
CA GLU A 373 -20.24 -21.42 -19.73
C GLU A 373 -20.19 -22.28 -18.46
N TYR A 374 -20.03 -21.64 -17.30
CA TYR A 374 -19.80 -22.35 -16.05
C TYR A 374 -21.05 -22.42 -15.18
N VAL A 375 -21.17 -23.55 -14.47
CA VAL A 375 -22.24 -23.83 -13.51
C VAL A 375 -21.67 -23.90 -12.10
N TYR A 376 -22.22 -23.11 -11.19
CA TYR A 376 -21.89 -23.13 -9.78
C TYR A 376 -22.12 -24.51 -9.17
N GLN A 377 -21.17 -24.98 -8.38
CA GLN A 377 -21.27 -26.21 -7.60
C GLN A 377 -20.72 -25.99 -6.18
N ALA A 378 -21.50 -26.42 -5.19
CA ALA A 378 -21.04 -26.52 -3.81
C ALA A 378 -19.92 -27.56 -3.67
N GLY A 379 -18.87 -27.22 -2.95
CA GLY A 379 -17.79 -28.16 -2.64
C GLY A 379 -18.21 -29.21 -1.61
N LYS A 380 -17.62 -30.40 -1.68
CA LYS A 380 -17.81 -31.49 -0.72
C LYS A 380 -16.72 -31.48 0.34
N ALA A 381 -17.08 -31.94 1.54
CA ALA A 381 -16.13 -32.25 2.60
C ALA A 381 -15.45 -33.60 2.33
N TYR A 382 -14.13 -33.67 2.53
CA TYR A 382 -13.38 -34.91 2.63
C TYR A 382 -13.15 -35.23 4.12
N GLU A 383 -13.69 -36.35 4.59
CA GLU A 383 -13.52 -36.78 5.98
C GLU A 383 -12.12 -37.38 6.18
N LEU A 384 -11.33 -36.80 7.07
CA LEU A 384 -10.02 -37.31 7.42
C LEU A 384 -10.15 -38.57 8.30
N PRO A 385 -9.20 -39.53 8.20
CA PRO A 385 -9.21 -40.71 9.06
C PRO A 385 -9.16 -40.30 10.54
N ALA A 386 -10.02 -40.91 11.38
CA ALA A 386 -10.02 -40.63 12.82
C ALA A 386 -8.82 -41.26 13.56
N SER A 387 -8.17 -42.25 12.96
CA SER A 387 -6.98 -42.94 13.46
C SER A 387 -6.23 -43.60 12.30
N GLY A 388 -4.97 -43.99 12.52
CA GLY A 388 -4.13 -44.61 11.50
C GLY A 388 -3.11 -43.64 10.89
N GLU A 389 -2.72 -43.89 9.65
CA GLU A 389 -1.76 -43.03 8.93
C GLU A 389 -2.44 -41.74 8.45
N ALA A 390 -1.74 -40.61 8.61
CA ALA A 390 -2.18 -39.32 8.10
C ALA A 390 -2.23 -39.33 6.57
N LEU A 391 -3.22 -38.66 5.98
CA LEU A 391 -3.31 -38.48 4.54
C LEU A 391 -2.13 -37.63 4.07
N ALA A 392 -1.25 -38.20 3.26
CA ALA A 392 -0.30 -37.42 2.48
C ALA A 392 -1.06 -36.74 1.34
N LEU A 393 -1.01 -35.41 1.29
CA LEU A 393 -1.69 -34.62 0.28
C LEU A 393 -0.66 -33.89 -0.58
N SER A 394 -0.16 -34.58 -1.61
CA SER A 394 0.66 -33.94 -2.64
C SER A 394 -0.16 -32.98 -3.49
N HIS A 395 0.54 -32.13 -4.25
CA HIS A 395 -0.09 -31.22 -5.20
C HIS A 395 -1.01 -31.95 -6.20
N HIS A 396 -0.55 -33.07 -6.78
CA HIS A 396 -1.33 -33.82 -7.77
C HIS A 396 -2.56 -34.48 -7.15
N GLU A 397 -2.40 -35.16 -6.01
CA GLU A 397 -3.51 -35.76 -5.27
C GLU A 397 -4.57 -34.71 -4.89
N TYR A 398 -4.13 -33.50 -4.52
CA TYR A 398 -5.08 -32.44 -4.19
C TYR A 398 -5.87 -31.96 -5.40
N LEU A 399 -5.22 -31.78 -6.55
CA LEU A 399 -5.93 -31.44 -7.79
C LEU A 399 -6.95 -32.52 -8.18
N ASP A 400 -6.63 -33.80 -7.98
CA ASP A 400 -7.55 -34.91 -8.25
C ASP A 400 -8.74 -34.91 -7.29
N LEU A 401 -8.53 -34.59 -6.01
CA LEU A 401 -9.61 -34.42 -5.04
C LEU A 401 -10.53 -33.25 -5.41
N LEU A 402 -9.96 -32.11 -5.84
CA LEU A 402 -10.74 -30.96 -6.30
C LEU A 402 -11.60 -31.31 -7.52
N LYS A 403 -11.05 -32.06 -8.49
CA LYS A 403 -11.78 -32.56 -9.66
C LYS A 403 -12.93 -33.50 -9.29
N GLN A 404 -12.78 -34.27 -8.21
CA GLN A 404 -13.85 -35.13 -7.66
C GLN A 404 -14.91 -34.35 -6.85
N GLY A 405 -14.66 -33.07 -6.60
CA GLY A 405 -15.57 -32.15 -5.93
C GLY A 405 -15.21 -31.83 -4.47
N TYR A 406 -14.10 -32.34 -3.94
CA TYR A 406 -13.69 -32.12 -2.56
C TYR A 406 -12.90 -30.81 -2.42
N THR A 407 -13.45 -29.83 -1.71
CA THR A 407 -12.82 -28.50 -1.56
C THR A 407 -12.18 -28.28 -0.20
N HIS A 408 -12.58 -29.06 0.80
CA HIS A 408 -12.13 -28.89 2.17
C HIS A 408 -12.13 -30.22 2.92
N PHE A 409 -11.38 -30.25 4.02
CA PHE A 409 -11.22 -31.40 4.89
C PHE A 409 -11.95 -31.18 6.20
N VAL A 410 -12.48 -32.27 6.78
CA VAL A 410 -13.11 -32.30 8.10
C VAL A 410 -12.40 -33.35 8.95
N GLY A 411 -12.07 -33.00 10.20
CA GLY A 411 -11.34 -33.90 11.12
C GLY A 411 -10.15 -33.23 11.80
N ALA A 412 -9.24 -34.02 12.36
CA ALA A 412 -8.07 -33.49 13.06
C ALA A 412 -6.97 -33.05 12.09
N ASP A 413 -6.50 -31.81 12.20
CA ASP A 413 -5.43 -31.24 11.35
C ASP A 413 -4.17 -32.13 11.31
N ALA A 414 -3.86 -32.81 12.41
CA ALA A 414 -2.72 -33.74 12.51
C ALA A 414 -2.81 -34.96 11.57
N MET A 415 -4.00 -35.25 11.03
CA MET A 415 -4.25 -36.35 10.09
C MET A 415 -4.05 -35.94 8.63
N LEU A 416 -3.51 -34.75 8.38
CA LEU A 416 -3.24 -34.24 7.04
C LEU A 416 -1.79 -33.76 6.93
N ASN A 417 -1.02 -34.36 6.03
CA ASN A 417 0.34 -33.95 5.70
C ASN A 417 0.34 -33.21 4.34
N VAL A 418 0.29 -31.88 4.40
CA VAL A 418 0.13 -31.01 3.23
C VAL A 418 1.46 -30.80 2.51
N ARG A 419 1.51 -31.14 1.21
CA ARG A 419 2.66 -30.94 0.32
C ARG A 419 2.25 -30.25 -0.98
N THR A 420 1.60 -29.09 -0.83
CA THR A 420 1.16 -28.22 -1.93
C THR A 420 1.23 -26.76 -1.50
N HIS A 421 1.30 -25.85 -2.47
CA HIS A 421 1.25 -24.40 -2.25
C HIS A 421 -0.18 -23.82 -2.38
N LEU A 422 -1.14 -24.65 -2.81
CA LEU A 422 -2.54 -24.24 -2.91
C LEU A 422 -3.14 -24.07 -1.51
N PRO A 423 -4.16 -23.21 -1.35
CA PRO A 423 -4.90 -23.12 -0.09
C PRO A 423 -5.51 -24.46 0.29
N VAL A 424 -5.31 -24.90 1.53
CA VAL A 424 -5.88 -26.15 2.08
C VAL A 424 -6.70 -25.79 3.30
N LEU A 425 -8.02 -26.01 3.21
CA LEU A 425 -8.95 -25.66 4.28
C LEU A 425 -9.29 -26.90 5.09
N VAL A 426 -9.02 -26.84 6.41
CA VAL A 426 -9.41 -27.87 7.38
C VAL A 426 -10.42 -27.27 8.36
N ASN A 427 -11.57 -27.92 8.50
CA ASN A 427 -12.72 -27.44 9.28
C ASN A 427 -13.11 -25.96 9.00
N PRO A 428 -13.22 -25.52 7.73
CA PRO A 428 -13.61 -24.14 7.44
C PRO A 428 -15.02 -23.84 7.94
N ARG A 429 -15.23 -22.60 8.36
CA ARG A 429 -16.56 -22.09 8.72
C ARG A 429 -17.26 -21.51 7.50
N ASP A 430 -18.60 -21.50 7.56
CA ASP A 430 -19.46 -20.81 6.61
C ASP A 430 -19.18 -21.19 5.13
N VAL A 431 -18.93 -22.47 4.87
CA VAL A 431 -18.75 -22.99 3.51
C VAL A 431 -20.04 -22.81 2.70
N PRO A 432 -19.95 -22.31 1.46
CA PRO A 432 -21.11 -22.13 0.59
C PRO A 432 -21.91 -23.43 0.33
N GLY A 433 -23.23 -23.27 0.32
CA GLY A 433 -24.17 -24.34 -0.04
C GLY A 433 -24.46 -24.37 -1.54
N SER A 434 -25.67 -24.81 -1.92
CA SER A 434 -26.14 -24.92 -3.32
C SER A 434 -26.17 -23.60 -4.10
N ARG A 435 -26.03 -22.46 -3.42
CA ARG A 435 -25.93 -21.14 -4.02
C ARG A 435 -24.90 -20.29 -3.28
N PRO A 436 -24.21 -19.37 -3.97
CA PRO A 436 -23.31 -18.42 -3.32
C PRO A 436 -24.11 -17.46 -2.44
N GLN A 437 -23.61 -17.14 -1.24
CA GLN A 437 -24.16 -16.09 -0.38
C GLN A 437 -23.04 -15.17 0.12
N GLN A 438 -23.37 -13.91 0.34
CA GLN A 438 -22.44 -12.94 0.92
C GLN A 438 -21.96 -13.40 2.30
N ARG A 439 -20.71 -13.04 2.64
CA ARG A 439 -20.02 -13.36 3.90
C ARG A 439 -19.67 -14.82 4.10
N GLN A 440 -20.10 -15.73 3.23
CA GLN A 440 -19.61 -17.10 3.22
C GLN A 440 -18.15 -17.15 2.79
N ASN A 441 -17.45 -18.18 3.22
CA ASN A 441 -16.11 -18.48 2.74
C ASN A 441 -16.15 -18.62 1.21
N ALA A 442 -15.20 -18.02 0.49
CA ALA A 442 -15.13 -18.17 -0.96
C ALA A 442 -14.49 -19.52 -1.32
N THR A 443 -15.18 -20.61 -0.99
CA THR A 443 -14.76 -21.99 -1.27
C THR A 443 -15.87 -22.76 -1.99
N PHE A 444 -15.76 -22.88 -3.31
CA PHE A 444 -16.75 -23.54 -4.17
C PHE A 444 -16.12 -23.95 -5.50
N LEU A 445 -16.89 -24.61 -6.36
CA LEU A 445 -16.43 -25.13 -7.64
C LEU A 445 -17.26 -24.55 -8.78
N LEU A 446 -16.67 -24.49 -9.97
CA LEU A 446 -17.38 -24.17 -11.21
C LEU A 446 -17.18 -25.31 -12.20
N ASN A 447 -18.29 -25.87 -12.69
CA ASN A 447 -18.27 -26.89 -13.74
C ASN A 447 -18.38 -26.28 -15.11
N LYS A 448 -17.67 -26.86 -16.07
CA LYS A 448 -17.87 -26.61 -17.49
C LYS A 448 -17.99 -27.96 -18.20
N GLN A 449 -19.02 -28.11 -19.04
CA GLN A 449 -19.27 -29.34 -19.81
C GLN A 449 -19.35 -30.65 -18.98
N GLY A 450 -19.83 -30.55 -17.74
CA GLY A 450 -20.02 -31.73 -16.86
C GLY A 450 -18.79 -32.11 -16.03
N GLU A 451 -17.69 -31.36 -16.14
CA GLU A 451 -16.48 -31.56 -15.34
C GLU A 451 -16.17 -30.31 -14.51
N VAL A 452 -15.52 -30.52 -13.35
CA VAL A 452 -15.04 -29.43 -12.50
C VAL A 452 -13.84 -28.76 -13.19
N ALA A 453 -14.05 -27.55 -13.69
CA ALA A 453 -13.05 -26.82 -14.47
C ALA A 453 -12.33 -25.75 -13.65
N LEU A 454 -13.01 -25.13 -12.67
CA LEU A 454 -12.40 -24.20 -11.73
C LEU A 454 -12.71 -24.61 -10.29
N ALA A 455 -11.72 -24.43 -9.41
CA ALA A 455 -11.93 -24.40 -7.98
C ALA A 455 -11.65 -22.98 -7.45
N VAL A 456 -12.53 -22.48 -6.60
CA VAL A 456 -12.27 -21.29 -5.80
C VAL A 456 -12.04 -21.79 -4.38
N LEU A 457 -10.85 -21.56 -3.82
CA LEU A 457 -10.47 -21.99 -2.47
C LEU A 457 -10.02 -20.78 -1.68
N ALA A 458 -10.76 -20.44 -0.61
CA ALA A 458 -10.49 -19.24 0.16
C ALA A 458 -10.30 -17.98 -0.70
N GLY A 459 -11.07 -17.87 -1.79
CA GLY A 459 -11.00 -16.76 -2.75
C GLY A 459 -9.81 -16.79 -3.72
N VAL A 460 -9.02 -17.86 -3.74
CA VAL A 460 -8.03 -18.13 -4.79
C VAL A 460 -8.68 -18.95 -5.88
N VAL A 461 -8.61 -18.48 -7.12
CA VAL A 461 -9.13 -19.19 -8.31
C VAL A 461 -8.04 -20.11 -8.85
N ILE A 462 -8.38 -21.38 -9.07
CA ILE A 462 -7.49 -22.44 -9.56
C ILE A 462 -8.11 -23.05 -10.80
N GLN A 463 -7.37 -23.05 -11.90
CA GLN A 463 -7.74 -23.74 -13.13
C GLN A 463 -7.36 -25.22 -13.01
N LEU A 464 -8.32 -26.11 -13.31
CA LEU A 464 -8.14 -27.57 -13.25
C LEU A 464 -8.10 -28.22 -14.64
N GLN A 465 -8.42 -27.45 -15.68
CA GLN A 465 -8.37 -27.80 -17.09
C GLN A 465 -7.61 -26.74 -17.88
#